data_AF-A0A2W2CZG9-F1
#
_entry.id   AF-A0A2W2CZG9-F1
#
_cell.length_a   1.000
_cell.length_b   1.000
_cell.length_c   1.000
_cell.angle_alpha   90.00
_cell.angle_beta   90.00
_cell.angle_gamma   90.00
#
_symmetry.space_group_name_H-M   'P 1'
#
loop_
_entity.id
_entity.type
_entity.pdbx_description
1 polymer ?
#
loop_
_entity_poly.entity_id
_entity_poly.type
_entity_poly.pdbx_seq_one_letter_code
_entity_poly.pdbx_strand_id
1 'polypeptide(L)'
;MEIAVACAVVVSLAPPAVAEPRREPLRITRFLGEQRIPHMTRFAGTVVGGLSGIDRNPATGAWYFISDDRWRYNPARFYTGRLDIDRATGDFTGVRITGVTTLTREDGTPYPAYGQPGSADPESIRFDSWSGRLLWGDEGDRPNTSNPDIPISQGAVRATDVQGRYIREFPTPTNLRLTNTENGPRRNFGFEGLAVTARSIAAVTEGPRYEDGPVPTAERGAVARLTVWKREGQVRAQYAYPLDPL
;
A
#
# COMPACT_ATOMS: atom_id res chain seq x y z
N MET A 1 -26.04 -16.29 69.99
CA MET A 1 -24.59 -16.11 69.78
C MET A 1 -24.30 -16.60 68.38
N GLU A 2 -24.39 -15.70 67.40
CA GLU A 2 -24.21 -16.04 65.99
C GLU A 2 -22.73 -15.87 65.64
N ILE A 3 -22.13 -16.93 65.11
CA ILE A 3 -20.76 -16.92 64.60
C ILE A 3 -20.86 -16.66 63.10
N ALA A 4 -20.50 -15.45 62.68
CA ALA A 4 -20.30 -15.14 61.27
C ALA A 4 -18.87 -15.51 60.87
N VAL A 5 -18.74 -16.38 59.86
CA VAL A 5 -17.46 -16.67 59.20
C VAL A 5 -17.38 -15.81 57.95
N ALA A 6 -16.39 -14.93 57.87
CA ALA A 6 -16.07 -14.17 56.67
C ALA A 6 -14.93 -14.87 55.90
N CYS A 7 -15.21 -15.33 54.69
CA CYS A 7 -14.19 -15.77 53.75
C CYS A 7 -13.77 -14.59 52.88
N ALA A 8 -12.53 -14.13 53.02
CA ALA A 8 -11.92 -13.18 52.10
C ALA A 8 -11.17 -13.95 51.00
N VAL A 9 -11.57 -13.79 49.74
CA VAL A 9 -10.82 -14.27 48.58
C VAL A 9 -9.87 -13.14 48.15
N VAL A 10 -8.57 -13.36 48.33
CA VAL A 10 -7.53 -12.50 47.77
C VAL A 10 -7.24 -12.99 46.35
N VAL A 11 -7.70 -12.26 45.35
CA VAL A 11 -7.31 -12.49 43.95
C VAL A 11 -6.02 -11.72 43.71
N SER A 12 -4.88 -12.43 43.69
CA SER A 12 -3.63 -11.87 43.18
C SER A 12 -3.71 -11.81 41.66
N LEU A 13 -3.97 -10.63 41.10
CA LEU A 13 -3.79 -10.39 39.66
C LEU A 13 -2.29 -10.34 39.39
N ALA A 14 -1.73 -11.45 38.92
CA ALA A 14 -0.41 -11.41 38.30
C ALA A 14 -0.50 -10.52 37.05
N PRO A 15 0.39 -9.52 36.87
CA PRO A 15 0.42 -8.76 35.64
C PRO A 15 0.68 -9.72 34.47
N PRO A 16 0.06 -9.50 33.29
CA PRO A 16 0.32 -10.33 32.13
C PRO A 16 1.82 -10.32 31.84
N ALA A 17 2.41 -11.50 31.70
CA ALA A 17 3.79 -11.64 31.27
C ALA A 17 3.95 -11.00 29.90
N VAL A 18 4.58 -9.82 29.85
CA VAL A 18 5.01 -9.20 28.60
C VAL A 18 6.29 -9.92 28.21
N ALA A 19 6.18 -10.92 27.34
CA ALA A 19 7.36 -11.47 26.69
C ALA A 19 7.99 -10.32 25.88
N GLU A 20 9.20 -9.90 26.25
CA GLU A 20 9.97 -9.03 25.37
C GLU A 20 10.08 -9.72 24.00
N PRO A 21 9.69 -9.05 22.90
CA PRO A 21 9.83 -9.65 21.59
C PRO A 21 11.32 -9.94 21.40
N ARG A 22 11.66 -11.22 21.31
CA ARG A 22 13.01 -11.67 20.96
C ARG A 22 13.26 -11.23 19.53
N ARG A 23 13.72 -9.99 19.37
CA ARG A 23 14.15 -9.43 18.09
C ARG A 23 15.50 -10.08 17.77
N GLU A 24 15.47 -11.30 17.25
CA GLU A 24 16.61 -11.80 16.49
C GLU A 24 16.90 -10.72 15.43
N PRO A 25 18.10 -10.12 15.43
CA PRO A 25 18.40 -9.08 14.47
C PRO A 25 18.21 -9.65 13.07
N LEU A 26 17.56 -8.90 12.17
CA LEU A 26 17.43 -9.28 10.77
C LEU A 26 18.83 -9.60 10.23
N ARG A 27 19.07 -10.86 9.87
CA ARG A 27 20.33 -11.29 9.23
C ARG A 27 20.10 -11.41 7.73
N ILE A 28 20.65 -10.47 6.98
CA ILE A 28 20.76 -10.59 5.53
C ILE A 28 21.86 -11.63 5.26
N THR A 29 21.47 -12.81 4.80
CA THR A 29 22.40 -13.94 4.65
C THR A 29 23.19 -13.91 3.35
N ARG A 30 22.63 -13.30 2.29
CA ARG A 30 23.24 -13.22 0.96
C ARG A 30 22.51 -12.20 0.08
N PHE A 31 23.26 -11.55 -0.80
CA PHE A 31 22.74 -10.77 -1.93
C PHE A 31 22.40 -11.68 -3.11
N LEU A 32 21.20 -11.53 -3.69
CA LEU A 32 20.70 -12.41 -4.75
C LEU A 32 20.97 -11.88 -6.18
N GLY A 33 21.29 -10.60 -6.33
CA GLY A 33 21.53 -9.96 -7.63
C GLY A 33 20.85 -8.60 -7.75
N GLU A 34 21.26 -7.82 -8.75
CA GLU A 34 20.67 -6.53 -9.09
C GLU A 34 20.77 -6.30 -10.60
N GLN A 35 19.77 -5.63 -11.16
CA GLN A 35 19.83 -5.04 -12.49
C GLN A 35 19.30 -3.62 -12.39
N ARG A 36 20.07 -2.67 -12.92
CA ARG A 36 19.63 -1.29 -13.05
C ARG A 36 19.00 -1.08 -14.42
N ILE A 37 17.76 -0.60 -14.42
CA ILE A 37 17.14 -0.06 -15.63
C ILE A 37 17.67 1.38 -15.79
N PRO A 38 18.33 1.73 -16.92
CA PRO A 38 18.85 3.07 -17.12
C PRO A 38 17.79 4.15 -16.95
N HIS A 39 18.20 5.30 -16.42
CA HIS A 39 17.31 6.46 -16.30
C HIS A 39 16.70 6.83 -17.66
N MET A 40 15.41 7.16 -17.68
CA MET A 40 14.65 7.49 -18.88
C MET A 40 14.59 6.37 -19.94
N THR A 41 14.79 5.11 -19.53
CA THR A 41 14.51 3.96 -20.41
C THR A 41 13.09 4.04 -20.94
N ARG A 42 12.92 3.87 -22.25
CA ARG A 42 11.62 3.90 -22.90
C ARG A 42 11.15 2.49 -23.26
N PHE A 43 9.86 2.24 -23.07
CA PHE A 43 9.19 1.03 -23.53
C PHE A 43 7.82 1.39 -24.10
N ALA A 44 7.55 0.97 -25.35
CA ALA A 44 6.28 1.20 -26.04
C ALA A 44 5.76 2.65 -25.92
N GLY A 45 6.64 3.64 -26.12
CA GLY A 45 6.29 5.07 -26.07
C GLY A 45 6.21 5.68 -24.66
N THR A 46 6.37 4.88 -23.59
CA THR A 46 6.34 5.33 -22.20
C THR A 46 7.72 5.32 -21.55
N VAL A 47 7.93 6.10 -20.50
CA VAL A 47 9.15 6.09 -19.68
C VAL A 47 9.00 5.04 -18.56
N VAL A 48 9.87 4.04 -18.53
CA VAL A 48 9.93 3.08 -17.41
C VAL A 48 10.60 3.78 -16.22
N GLY A 49 9.86 3.95 -15.13
CA GLY A 49 10.34 4.64 -13.93
C GLY A 49 9.22 4.85 -12.92
N GLY A 50 9.56 5.42 -11.76
CA GLY A 50 8.59 5.64 -10.69
C GLY A 50 7.95 4.34 -10.19
N LEU A 51 8.72 3.25 -10.11
CA LEU A 51 8.14 1.94 -9.80
C LEU A 51 7.87 1.85 -8.30
N SER A 52 6.61 1.88 -7.92
CA SER A 52 6.14 1.97 -6.53
C SER A 52 5.46 0.70 -6.02
N GLY A 53 5.39 -0.34 -6.85
CA GLY A 53 4.86 -1.63 -6.44
C GLY A 53 5.12 -2.73 -7.44
N ILE A 54 5.21 -3.96 -6.94
CA ILE A 54 5.44 -5.15 -7.74
C ILE A 54 4.64 -6.34 -7.20
N ASP A 55 4.11 -7.18 -8.09
CA ASP A 55 3.62 -8.52 -7.73
C ASP A 55 3.61 -9.47 -8.93
N ARG A 56 3.42 -10.77 -8.66
CA ARG A 56 3.50 -11.84 -9.67
C ARG A 56 2.19 -12.60 -9.78
N ASN A 57 1.75 -12.84 -11.01
CA ASN A 57 0.78 -13.91 -11.29
C ASN A 57 1.53 -15.26 -11.31
N PRO A 58 1.31 -16.16 -10.33
CA PRO A 58 2.05 -17.42 -10.25
C PRO A 58 1.70 -18.40 -11.36
N ALA A 59 0.49 -18.32 -11.93
CA ALA A 59 0.01 -19.23 -12.98
C ALA A 59 0.67 -18.94 -14.34
N THR A 60 0.81 -17.67 -14.70
CA THR A 60 1.45 -17.26 -15.97
C THR A 60 2.93 -16.92 -15.81
N GLY A 61 3.35 -16.66 -14.57
CA GLY A 61 4.66 -16.13 -14.21
C GLY A 61 4.87 -14.66 -14.57
N ALA A 62 3.83 -13.95 -15.01
CA ALA A 62 3.92 -12.53 -15.35
C ALA A 62 4.14 -11.71 -14.07
N TRP A 63 5.04 -10.76 -14.12
CA TRP A 63 5.23 -9.75 -13.08
C TRP A 63 4.53 -8.46 -13.49
N TYR A 64 3.96 -7.75 -12.54
CA TYR A 64 3.34 -6.44 -12.69
C TYR A 64 4.14 -5.43 -11.89
N PHE A 65 4.42 -4.27 -12.48
CA PHE A 65 5.13 -3.17 -11.83
C PHE A 65 4.31 -1.90 -12.02
N ILE A 66 3.76 -1.34 -10.95
CA ILE A 66 2.97 -0.10 -11.05
C ILE A 66 3.88 1.12 -11.01
N SER A 67 3.47 2.18 -11.71
CA SER A 67 4.21 3.43 -11.78
C SER A 67 3.45 4.54 -11.05
N ASP A 68 4.12 5.17 -10.09
CA ASP A 68 3.75 6.41 -9.39
C ASP A 68 3.96 7.66 -10.26
N ASP A 69 4.31 7.51 -11.55
CA ASP A 69 4.46 8.64 -12.46
C ASP A 69 3.09 9.29 -12.70
N ARG A 70 2.77 10.29 -11.86
CA ARG A 70 1.53 11.06 -11.80
C ARG A 70 1.33 11.97 -13.03
N TRP A 71 1.54 11.44 -14.23
CA TRP A 71 1.51 12.18 -15.49
C TRP A 71 2.69 13.15 -15.67
N ARG A 72 3.80 12.97 -14.96
CA ARG A 72 5.01 13.73 -15.25
C ARG A 72 5.55 13.36 -16.64
N TYR A 73 5.49 12.09 -17.00
CA TYR A 73 5.86 11.62 -18.34
C TYR A 73 4.70 10.96 -19.08
N ASN A 74 3.94 10.11 -18.41
CA ASN A 74 2.89 9.32 -19.05
C ASN A 74 1.71 9.08 -18.09
N PRO A 75 0.54 8.68 -18.63
CA PRO A 75 -0.60 8.27 -17.81
C PRO A 75 -0.29 7.25 -16.72
N ALA A 76 -1.12 7.24 -15.67
CA ALA A 76 -1.13 6.20 -14.65
C ALA A 76 -1.17 4.82 -15.32
N ARG A 77 -0.22 3.95 -14.96
CA ARG A 77 0.04 2.71 -15.70
C ARG A 77 0.72 1.68 -14.84
N PHE A 78 0.69 0.44 -15.32
CA PHE A 78 1.62 -0.59 -14.88
C PHE A 78 2.33 -1.21 -16.07
N TYR A 79 3.51 -1.75 -15.81
CA TYR A 79 4.27 -2.58 -16.72
C TYR A 79 4.02 -4.04 -16.41
N THR A 80 4.06 -4.87 -17.45
CA THR A 80 4.24 -6.32 -17.28
C THR A 80 5.67 -6.69 -17.62
N GLY A 81 6.20 -7.71 -16.95
CA GLY A 81 7.55 -8.18 -17.21
C GLY A 81 7.82 -9.60 -16.72
N ARG A 82 9.09 -9.96 -16.82
CA ARG A 82 9.67 -11.21 -16.31
C ARG A 82 10.85 -10.88 -15.43
N LEU A 83 10.94 -11.56 -14.29
CA LEU A 83 12.14 -11.62 -13.47
C LEU A 83 12.76 -13.01 -13.63
N ASP A 84 14.04 -13.03 -13.98
CA ASP A 84 14.84 -14.23 -14.14
C ASP A 84 15.43 -14.57 -12.77
N ILE A 85 14.68 -15.39 -12.02
CA ILE A 85 15.04 -15.88 -10.69
C ILE A 85 15.18 -17.40 -10.75
N ASP A 86 16.39 -17.90 -10.46
CA ASP A 86 16.61 -19.32 -10.26
C ASP A 86 15.91 -19.78 -8.97
N ARG A 87 15.03 -20.78 -9.08
CA ARG A 87 14.23 -21.23 -7.92
C ARG A 87 15.01 -22.13 -6.95
N ALA A 88 16.10 -22.74 -7.39
CA ALA A 88 16.93 -23.60 -6.55
C ALA A 88 17.97 -22.78 -5.78
N THR A 89 18.60 -21.80 -6.43
CA THR A 89 19.65 -20.98 -5.81
C THR A 89 19.15 -19.63 -5.30
N GLY A 90 18.03 -19.14 -5.80
CA GLY A 90 17.52 -17.79 -5.54
C GLY A 90 18.19 -16.70 -6.37
N ASP A 91 19.12 -17.05 -7.27
CA ASP A 91 19.87 -16.07 -8.05
C ASP A 91 18.97 -15.26 -8.98
N PHE A 92 19.07 -13.94 -8.87
CA PHE A 92 18.42 -13.00 -9.75
C PHE A 92 19.41 -12.54 -10.82
N THR A 93 19.09 -12.80 -12.09
CA THR A 93 19.97 -12.49 -13.23
C THR A 93 19.40 -11.44 -14.18
N GLY A 94 18.12 -11.09 -14.04
CA GLY A 94 17.60 -9.94 -14.76
C GLY A 94 16.10 -9.70 -14.72
N VAL A 95 15.72 -8.55 -15.23
CA VAL A 95 14.35 -8.08 -15.46
C VAL A 95 14.17 -7.71 -16.93
N ARG A 96 13.03 -8.12 -17.47
CA ARG A 96 12.60 -7.76 -18.83
C ARG A 96 11.20 -7.21 -18.79
N ILE A 97 11.02 -5.97 -19.25
CA ILE A 97 9.69 -5.41 -19.49
C ILE A 97 9.13 -6.02 -20.78
N THR A 98 7.91 -6.52 -20.70
CA THR A 98 7.22 -7.21 -21.81
C THR A 98 5.96 -6.50 -22.27
N GLY A 99 5.43 -5.57 -21.48
CA GLY A 99 4.23 -4.83 -21.82
C GLY A 99 4.04 -3.60 -20.94
N VAL A 100 3.16 -2.72 -21.36
CA VAL A 100 2.68 -1.57 -20.59
C VAL A 100 1.17 -1.46 -20.75
N THR A 101 0.48 -1.03 -19.70
CA THR A 101 -0.97 -0.93 -19.68
C THR A 101 -1.39 0.29 -18.87
N THR A 102 -2.16 1.17 -19.51
CA THR A 102 -2.72 2.37 -18.88
C THR A 102 -3.89 1.98 -17.98
N LEU A 103 -3.91 2.53 -16.77
CA LEU A 103 -5.03 2.43 -15.85
C LEU A 103 -6.11 3.42 -16.27
N THR A 104 -7.36 2.96 -16.34
CA THR A 104 -8.50 3.80 -16.72
C THR A 104 -9.49 3.93 -15.58
N ARG A 105 -10.31 4.97 -15.66
CA ARG A 105 -11.47 5.22 -14.79
C ARG A 105 -12.66 4.39 -15.26
N GLU A 106 -13.77 4.48 -14.52
CA GLU A 106 -15.03 3.81 -14.86
C GLU A 106 -15.57 4.21 -16.23
N ASP A 107 -15.36 5.47 -16.65
CA ASP A 107 -15.73 5.99 -17.98
C ASP A 107 -14.82 5.49 -19.12
N GLY A 108 -13.80 4.68 -18.81
CA GLY A 108 -12.83 4.13 -19.76
C GLY A 108 -11.70 5.09 -20.15
N THR A 109 -11.70 6.32 -19.65
CA THR A 109 -10.62 7.29 -19.93
C THR A 109 -9.46 7.13 -18.93
N PRO A 110 -8.23 7.56 -19.28
CA PRO A 110 -7.11 7.57 -18.33
C PRO A 110 -7.36 8.46 -17.11
N TYR A 111 -6.71 8.20 -15.98
CA TYR A 111 -6.74 9.12 -14.84
C TYR A 111 -6.16 10.50 -15.21
N PRO A 112 -6.69 11.63 -14.68
CA PRO A 112 -6.16 12.96 -14.98
C PRO A 112 -4.71 13.15 -14.52
N ALA A 113 -4.07 14.16 -15.10
CA ALA A 113 -2.70 14.55 -14.74
C ALA A 113 -2.59 15.12 -13.31
N TYR A 114 -1.39 15.08 -12.73
CA TYR A 114 -1.08 15.75 -11.46
C TYR A 114 -1.63 17.18 -11.40
N GLY A 115 -2.21 17.55 -10.26
CA GLY A 115 -2.85 18.85 -10.05
C GLY A 115 -4.24 19.00 -10.67
N GLN A 116 -4.79 17.96 -11.30
CA GLN A 116 -6.17 17.93 -11.77
C GLN A 116 -7.07 17.15 -10.79
N PRO A 117 -8.36 17.51 -10.67
CA PRO A 117 -9.31 16.78 -9.82
C PRO A 117 -9.43 15.31 -10.21
N GLY A 118 -9.29 14.41 -9.24
CA GLY A 118 -9.40 12.96 -9.48
C GLY A 118 -8.16 12.34 -10.13
N SER A 119 -7.04 13.06 -10.19
CA SER A 119 -5.72 12.48 -10.49
C SER A 119 -5.40 11.31 -9.57
N ALA A 120 -4.75 10.29 -10.12
CA ALA A 120 -4.27 9.14 -9.35
C ALA A 120 -2.83 9.34 -8.90
N ASP A 121 -2.50 8.75 -7.75
CA ASP A 121 -1.16 8.55 -7.26
C ASP A 121 -0.94 7.05 -7.03
N PRO A 122 -0.61 6.27 -8.09
CA PRO A 122 -0.63 4.82 -8.02
C PRO A 122 0.53 4.25 -7.20
N GLU A 123 0.17 3.49 -6.18
CA GLU A 123 1.05 2.94 -5.17
C GLU A 123 0.72 1.48 -4.92
N SER A 124 1.73 0.61 -4.75
CA SER A 124 1.49 -0.83 -4.58
C SER A 124 0.68 -1.50 -5.71
N ILE A 125 0.96 -2.77 -6.02
CA ILE A 125 0.09 -3.54 -6.90
C ILE A 125 0.11 -4.99 -6.46
N ARG A 126 -1.05 -5.65 -6.48
CA ARG A 126 -1.22 -7.07 -6.15
C ARG A 126 -2.03 -7.79 -7.19
N PHE A 127 -1.55 -8.94 -7.64
CA PHE A 127 -2.33 -9.86 -8.44
C PHE A 127 -3.17 -10.74 -7.51
N ASP A 128 -4.48 -10.63 -7.64
CA ASP A 128 -5.42 -11.40 -6.87
C ASP A 128 -5.74 -12.72 -7.56
N SER A 129 -5.06 -13.78 -7.14
CA SER A 129 -5.24 -15.13 -7.71
C SER A 129 -6.65 -15.71 -7.56
N TRP A 130 -7.48 -15.17 -6.66
CA TRP A 130 -8.85 -15.66 -6.44
C TRP A 130 -9.86 -15.03 -7.39
N SER A 131 -9.60 -13.81 -7.89
CA SER A 131 -10.51 -13.13 -8.83
C SER A 131 -9.91 -12.92 -10.22
N GLY A 132 -8.60 -13.12 -10.39
CA GLY A 132 -7.88 -12.85 -11.63
C GLY A 132 -7.71 -11.36 -11.93
N ARG A 133 -7.85 -10.49 -10.90
CA ARG A 133 -7.79 -9.03 -11.02
C ARG A 133 -6.48 -8.48 -10.46
N LEU A 134 -6.21 -7.22 -10.77
CA LEU A 134 -5.16 -6.44 -10.11
C LEU A 134 -5.82 -5.51 -9.09
N LEU A 135 -5.20 -5.40 -7.92
CA LEU A 135 -5.54 -4.37 -6.95
C LEU A 135 -4.33 -3.46 -6.75
N TRP A 136 -4.59 -2.18 -6.57
CA TRP A 136 -3.55 -1.18 -6.33
C TRP A 136 -4.02 -0.15 -5.31
N GLY A 137 -3.08 0.41 -4.58
CA GLY A 137 -3.29 1.55 -3.69
C GLY A 137 -3.21 2.85 -4.50
N ASP A 138 -4.04 3.81 -4.13
CA ASP A 138 -4.00 5.16 -4.64
C ASP A 138 -3.84 6.04 -3.41
N GLU A 139 -2.74 6.76 -3.33
CA GLU A 139 -2.51 7.67 -2.22
C GLU A 139 -3.49 8.85 -2.28
N GLY A 140 -3.83 9.30 -3.49
CA GLY A 140 -4.57 10.53 -3.73
C GLY A 140 -3.68 11.77 -3.62
N ASP A 141 -4.29 12.93 -3.47
CA ASP A 141 -3.55 14.18 -3.27
C ASP A 141 -4.38 15.23 -2.52
N ARG A 142 -3.70 16.17 -1.87
CA ARG A 142 -4.32 17.30 -1.18
C ARG A 142 -3.39 18.52 -1.15
N PRO A 143 -3.92 19.74 -0.97
CA PRO A 143 -3.11 20.93 -0.80
C PRO A 143 -2.04 20.81 0.29
N ASN A 144 -0.91 21.48 0.09
CA ASN A 144 0.05 21.81 1.16
C ASN A 144 0.64 23.21 0.94
N THR A 145 1.49 23.68 1.86
CA THR A 145 2.07 25.04 1.78
C THR A 145 2.82 25.30 0.45
N SER A 146 3.49 24.29 -0.10
CA SER A 146 4.22 24.41 -1.37
C SER A 146 3.33 24.29 -2.60
N ASN A 147 2.12 23.74 -2.46
CA ASN A 147 1.17 23.52 -3.54
C ASN A 147 -0.26 23.77 -3.04
N PRO A 148 -0.64 25.02 -2.78
CA PRO A 148 -1.93 25.35 -2.17
C PRO A 148 -3.12 25.11 -3.11
N ASP A 149 -2.89 25.12 -4.42
CA ASP A 149 -3.95 25.06 -5.44
C ASP A 149 -4.28 23.64 -5.91
N ILE A 150 -3.63 22.62 -5.35
CA ILE A 150 -3.89 21.22 -5.72
C ILE A 150 -5.27 20.80 -5.22
N PRO A 151 -6.18 20.33 -6.08
CA PRO A 151 -7.48 19.86 -5.64
C PRO A 151 -7.33 18.57 -4.82
N ILE A 152 -8.31 18.28 -3.96
CA ILE A 152 -8.37 16.96 -3.34
C ILE A 152 -8.64 15.91 -4.42
N SER A 153 -7.75 14.93 -4.51
CA SER A 153 -8.01 13.62 -5.12
C SER A 153 -8.05 12.60 -3.99
N GLN A 154 -9.16 11.91 -3.79
CA GLN A 154 -9.27 10.96 -2.68
C GLN A 154 -8.38 9.72 -2.92
N GLY A 155 -7.66 9.31 -1.88
CA GLY A 155 -6.96 8.03 -1.86
C GLY A 155 -7.93 6.85 -1.73
N ALA A 156 -7.53 5.72 -2.28
CA ALA A 156 -8.38 4.54 -2.37
C ALA A 156 -7.57 3.25 -2.53
N VAL A 157 -8.24 2.11 -2.33
CA VAL A 157 -7.78 0.84 -2.92
C VAL A 157 -8.70 0.54 -4.08
N ARG A 158 -8.15 0.29 -5.26
CA ARG A 158 -8.91 0.09 -6.50
C ARG A 158 -8.64 -1.29 -7.07
N ALA A 159 -9.65 -1.89 -7.69
CA ALA A 159 -9.53 -3.10 -8.48
C ALA A 159 -9.69 -2.79 -9.97
N THR A 160 -8.85 -3.42 -10.77
CA THR A 160 -8.82 -3.32 -12.23
C THR A 160 -8.65 -4.71 -12.83
N ASP A 161 -9.06 -4.90 -14.09
CA ASP A 161 -8.69 -6.11 -14.81
C ASP A 161 -7.22 -6.08 -15.24
N VAL A 162 -6.71 -7.17 -15.80
CA VAL A 162 -5.31 -7.24 -16.25
C VAL A 162 -5.03 -6.40 -17.51
N GLN A 163 -6.05 -5.75 -18.08
CA GLN A 163 -5.98 -4.77 -19.16
C GLN A 163 -6.11 -3.34 -18.65
N GLY A 164 -6.09 -3.12 -17.33
CA GLY A 164 -6.10 -1.80 -16.72
C GLY A 164 -7.47 -1.13 -16.66
N ARG A 165 -8.55 -1.82 -17.04
CA ARG A 165 -9.91 -1.29 -16.95
C ARG A 165 -10.45 -1.33 -15.54
N TYR A 166 -10.92 -0.18 -15.05
CA TYR A 166 -11.58 -0.06 -13.75
C TYR A 166 -12.67 -1.12 -13.55
N ILE A 167 -12.70 -1.72 -12.36
CA ILE A 167 -13.76 -2.63 -11.92
C ILE A 167 -14.53 -2.02 -10.75
N ARG A 168 -13.81 -1.62 -9.70
CA ARG A 168 -14.41 -1.04 -8.49
C ARG A 168 -13.38 -0.37 -7.61
N GLU A 169 -13.88 0.45 -6.70
CA GLU A 169 -13.15 0.97 -5.55
C GLU A 169 -13.60 0.25 -4.26
N PHE A 170 -12.69 0.11 -3.29
CA PHE A 170 -13.02 -0.36 -1.95
C PHE A 170 -13.42 0.84 -1.07
N PRO A 171 -14.49 0.73 -0.25
CA PRO A 171 -14.91 1.82 0.63
C PRO A 171 -13.78 2.30 1.56
N THR A 172 -13.30 3.52 1.34
CA THR A 172 -12.31 4.16 2.20
C THR A 172 -12.94 4.54 3.55
N PRO A 173 -12.37 4.10 4.68
CA PRO A 173 -12.79 4.53 6.01
C PRO A 173 -12.84 6.06 6.12
N THR A 174 -13.81 6.59 6.83
CA THR A 174 -14.03 8.05 6.93
C THR A 174 -12.82 8.79 7.49
N ASN A 175 -12.10 8.16 8.41
CA ASN A 175 -10.87 8.71 9.00
C ASN A 175 -9.69 8.72 8.01
N LEU A 176 -9.80 8.07 6.86
CA LEU A 176 -8.80 8.04 5.77
C LEU A 176 -9.22 8.89 4.56
N ARG A 177 -10.28 9.68 4.66
CA ARG A 177 -10.63 10.65 3.61
C ARG A 177 -9.69 11.86 3.68
N LEU A 178 -9.11 12.23 2.54
CA LEU A 178 -8.29 13.43 2.42
C LEU A 178 -9.17 14.68 2.56
N THR A 179 -8.64 15.70 3.24
CA THR A 179 -9.33 16.97 3.48
C THR A 179 -8.41 18.17 3.21
N ASN A 180 -8.96 19.38 3.15
CA ASN A 180 -8.20 20.62 2.92
C ASN A 180 -7.56 21.18 4.20
N THR A 181 -7.80 20.54 5.34
CA THR A 181 -7.39 20.98 6.67
C THR A 181 -6.55 19.89 7.34
N GLU A 182 -5.95 20.18 8.49
CA GLU A 182 -5.06 19.25 9.21
C GLU A 182 -5.82 18.12 9.94
N ASN A 183 -6.60 17.36 9.17
CA ASN A 183 -7.36 16.20 9.64
C ASN A 183 -7.45 15.14 8.52
N GLY A 184 -7.42 13.87 8.93
CA GLY A 184 -7.25 12.74 8.01
C GLY A 184 -5.78 12.53 7.60
N PRO A 185 -5.54 11.78 6.51
CA PRO A 185 -4.19 11.52 6.04
C PRO A 185 -3.42 12.79 5.66
N ARG A 186 -2.11 12.77 5.88
CA ARG A 186 -1.20 13.80 5.37
C ARG A 186 -0.99 13.56 3.87
N ARG A 187 -0.50 14.58 3.17
CA ARG A 187 -0.06 14.44 1.78
C ARG A 187 1.26 13.64 1.78
N ASN A 188 1.42 12.67 0.89
CA ASN A 188 2.54 11.72 0.87
C ASN A 188 2.57 10.78 2.11
N PHE A 189 1.39 10.36 2.58
CA PHE A 189 1.17 9.39 3.67
C PHE A 189 -0.09 8.50 3.41
N GLY A 190 -0.47 8.32 2.14
CA GLY A 190 -1.64 7.57 1.68
C GLY A 190 -1.44 6.04 1.70
N PHE A 191 -2.27 5.30 0.95
CA PHE A 191 -2.17 3.83 0.89
C PHE A 191 -0.96 3.37 0.07
N GLU A 192 0.10 2.89 0.73
CA GLU A 192 1.29 2.36 0.06
C GLU A 192 1.48 0.86 0.21
N GLY A 193 0.90 0.25 1.25
CA GLY A 193 0.98 -1.19 1.47
C GLY A 193 -0.33 -1.87 1.13
N LEU A 194 -0.28 -2.96 0.36
CA LEU A 194 -1.45 -3.77 0.01
C LEU A 194 -1.15 -5.27 0.15
N ALA A 195 -2.12 -6.05 0.62
CA ALA A 195 -2.07 -7.50 0.70
C ALA A 195 -3.44 -8.11 0.39
N VAL A 196 -3.43 -9.27 -0.27
CA VAL A 196 -4.64 -9.99 -0.66
C VAL A 196 -4.56 -11.43 -0.15
N THR A 197 -5.65 -11.91 0.43
CA THR A 197 -5.80 -13.32 0.84
C THR A 197 -7.11 -13.89 0.29
N ALA A 198 -7.31 -15.20 0.48
CA ALA A 198 -8.56 -15.88 0.13
C ALA A 198 -9.80 -15.28 0.81
N ARG A 199 -9.64 -14.57 1.93
CA ARG A 199 -10.76 -14.09 2.77
C ARG A 199 -10.82 -12.58 2.93
N SER A 200 -9.72 -11.87 2.65
CA SER A 200 -9.60 -10.46 2.97
C SER A 200 -8.68 -9.72 2.01
N ILE A 201 -8.89 -8.41 1.96
CA ILE A 201 -7.96 -7.45 1.37
C ILE A 201 -7.54 -6.54 2.51
N ALA A 202 -6.26 -6.24 2.63
CA ALA A 202 -5.74 -5.37 3.66
C ALA A 202 -4.84 -4.32 3.01
N ALA A 203 -4.98 -3.06 3.42
CA ALA A 203 -4.09 -1.99 3.00
C ALA A 203 -3.67 -1.14 4.20
N VAL A 204 -2.45 -0.63 4.15
CA VAL A 204 -1.86 0.20 5.20
C VAL A 204 -1.41 1.52 4.62
N THR A 205 -1.60 2.59 5.38
CA THR A 205 -1.06 3.90 5.03
C THR A 205 0.45 3.94 5.25
N GLU A 206 1.18 4.74 4.48
CA GLU A 206 2.64 4.91 4.65
C GLU A 206 2.99 5.43 6.05
N GLY A 207 2.15 6.31 6.62
CA GLY A 207 2.34 6.72 8.00
C GLY A 207 1.14 7.44 8.61
N PRO A 208 1.39 8.36 9.57
CA PRO A 208 0.34 8.88 10.44
C PRO A 208 -0.53 9.92 9.77
N ARG A 209 -1.82 9.82 10.07
CA ARG A 209 -2.77 10.93 9.90
C ARG A 209 -2.46 12.05 10.88
N TYR A 210 -3.07 13.21 10.70
CA TYR A 210 -2.87 14.33 11.64
C TYR A 210 -3.27 13.98 13.08
N GLU A 211 -4.37 13.25 13.26
CA GLU A 211 -4.86 12.86 14.59
C GLU A 211 -4.05 11.72 15.22
N ASP A 212 -3.18 11.07 14.45
CA ASP A 212 -2.34 9.95 14.91
C ASP A 212 -1.01 10.44 15.50
N GLY A 213 -0.77 11.75 15.47
CA GLY A 213 0.40 12.41 16.04
C GLY A 213 1.39 12.92 14.99
N PRO A 214 2.61 13.28 15.43
CA PRO A 214 3.66 13.75 14.53
C PRO A 214 4.23 12.61 13.67
N VAL A 215 4.89 12.98 12.58
CA VAL A 215 5.65 12.05 11.72
C VAL A 215 6.81 11.40 12.49
N PRO A 216 7.27 10.19 12.08
CA PRO A 216 8.38 9.52 12.74
C PRO A 216 9.69 10.32 12.59
N THR A 217 10.59 10.14 13.56
CA THR A 217 11.97 10.65 13.57
C THR A 217 12.94 9.49 13.86
N ALA A 218 14.25 9.75 13.90
CA ALA A 218 15.24 8.73 14.27
C ALA A 218 15.09 8.25 15.74
N GLU A 219 14.43 9.04 16.59
CA GLU A 219 14.25 8.76 18.01
C GLU A 219 12.82 8.30 18.36
N ARG A 220 11.84 8.55 17.49
CA ARG A 220 10.43 8.32 17.76
C ARG A 220 9.71 7.71 16.56
N GLY A 221 9.01 6.61 16.81
CA GLY A 221 8.12 5.99 15.84
C GLY A 221 6.85 6.79 15.54
N ALA A 222 5.93 6.15 14.83
CA ALA A 222 4.61 6.72 14.49
C ALA A 222 3.55 5.62 14.41
N VAL A 223 2.35 5.97 13.96
CA VAL A 223 1.24 5.02 13.76
C VAL A 223 0.74 5.12 12.34
N ALA A 224 0.70 3.99 11.63
CA ALA A 224 -0.01 3.84 10.37
C ALA A 224 -1.40 3.21 10.59
N ARG A 225 -2.29 3.34 9.61
CA ARG A 225 -3.65 2.75 9.67
C ARG A 225 -3.74 1.55 8.74
N LEU A 226 -3.83 0.35 9.32
CA LEU A 226 -4.06 -0.89 8.58
C LEU A 226 -5.57 -1.15 8.51
N THR A 227 -6.16 -1.01 7.34
CA THR A 227 -7.57 -1.31 7.07
C THR A 227 -7.71 -2.70 6.47
N VAL A 228 -8.66 -3.49 6.97
CA VAL A 228 -8.98 -4.84 6.47
C VAL A 228 -10.42 -4.88 6.00
N TRP A 229 -10.61 -5.20 4.72
CA TRP A 229 -11.92 -5.45 4.12
C TRP A 229 -12.18 -6.95 3.98
N LYS A 230 -13.46 -7.34 4.03
CA LYS A 230 -13.92 -8.56 3.35
C LYS A 230 -13.76 -8.39 1.84
N ARG A 231 -13.70 -9.49 1.10
CA ARG A 231 -13.51 -9.51 -0.35
C ARG A 231 -14.59 -8.71 -1.11
N GLU A 232 -15.80 -8.67 -0.57
CA GLU A 232 -16.95 -7.96 -1.15
C GLU A 232 -16.86 -6.44 -0.92
N GLY A 233 -15.92 -5.97 -0.09
CA GLY A 233 -15.63 -4.57 0.17
C GLY A 233 -16.17 -4.03 1.48
N GLN A 234 -16.79 -4.84 2.34
CA GLN A 234 -17.17 -4.42 3.68
C GLN A 234 -15.92 -4.25 4.56
N VAL A 235 -15.73 -3.08 5.17
CA VAL A 235 -14.69 -2.88 6.19
C VAL A 235 -14.96 -3.83 7.36
N ARG A 236 -13.99 -4.70 7.66
CA ARG A 236 -14.07 -5.66 8.77
C ARG A 236 -13.41 -5.11 10.03
N ALA A 237 -12.26 -4.46 9.88
CA ALA A 237 -11.49 -3.90 10.98
C ALA A 237 -10.54 -2.82 10.47
N GLN A 238 -10.11 -1.94 11.37
CA GLN A 238 -8.96 -1.08 11.16
C GLN A 238 -8.10 -1.10 12.43
N TYR A 239 -6.79 -1.19 12.25
CA TYR A 239 -5.81 -1.26 13.34
C TYR A 239 -4.87 -0.05 13.29
N ALA A 240 -4.46 0.42 14.46
CA ALA A 240 -3.28 1.26 14.60
C ALA A 240 -2.04 0.35 14.52
N TYR A 241 -1.20 0.56 13.51
CA TYR A 241 0.03 -0.21 13.29
C TYR A 241 1.23 0.63 13.71
N PRO A 242 1.98 0.25 14.76
CA PRO A 242 3.14 1.02 15.20
C PRO A 242 4.28 0.91 14.19
N LEU A 243 4.84 2.06 13.83
CA LEU A 243 6.06 2.18 13.04
C LEU A 243 7.23 2.42 14.00
N ASP A 244 8.34 1.74 13.78
CA ASP A 244 9.58 2.00 14.51
C ASP A 244 10.15 3.40 14.13
N PRO A 245 11.05 3.99 14.94
CA PRO A 245 11.86 5.13 14.54
C PRO A 245 12.64 4.87 13.23
N LEU A 246 12.99 5.94 12.51
CA LEU A 246 13.70 5.91 11.21
C LEU A 246 15.16 5.46 11.32
#